data_AF-A0AAE3RBJ8-F1
#
_entry.id   AF-A0AAE3RBJ8-F1
#
_cell.length_a   1.000
_cell.length_b   1.000
_cell.length_c   1.000
_cell.angle_alpha   90.00
_cell.angle_beta   90.00
_cell.angle_gamma   90.00
#
_symmetry.space_group_name_H-M   'P 1'
#
loop_
_entity.id
_entity.type
_entity.pdbx_description
1 polymer ?
#
loop_
_entity_poly.entity_id
_entity_poly.type
_entity_poly.pdbx_seq_one_letter_code
_entity_poly.pdbx_strand_id
1 'polypeptide(L)'
;MLTVSRYSIVQNTKSFVFLGDWIDAKQLVPLQLFDHYQLVKASKVQIEYIKRQIDYLLLANVPNIWTNKFEIERVPTSNGVLYQGVPEAKWNYYVIEHKRRQAGNSLKLALTLSSLDLTVLFEVYFDQNNDISTRHIPNYLMDGLSTFNYTYDTSSPFYFYQQGPKIIDNKGIEELNFIYQKCINFKHKPAFDFIQKALKDFLEVKSISDSSAFKILSYFSILELVLTTNQNRTPGGVSLTHQLQKKMSLLNNRFSEPIDFQKHFKTPNTVNWDKLIEKLYDYRSSIAHGTQADFSDKLSMLKDRYKVLDFVKELCRKVLLQALIEPQLITDLKQC
;
A
#
# COMPACT_ATOMS: atom_id res chain seq x y z
N MET A 1 3.63 -13.94 -37.68
CA MET A 1 5.09 -13.92 -37.43
C MET A 1 5.45 -12.54 -36.90
N LEU A 2 5.48 -12.38 -35.57
CA LEU A 2 5.95 -11.16 -34.93
C LEU A 2 7.47 -11.20 -34.92
N THR A 3 8.09 -10.23 -35.58
CA THR A 3 9.54 -10.02 -35.60
C THR A 3 10.03 -9.80 -34.17
N VAL A 4 10.74 -10.80 -33.63
CA VAL A 4 11.47 -10.70 -32.36
C VAL A 4 12.57 -9.65 -32.56
N SER A 5 12.32 -8.44 -32.05
CA SER A 5 13.29 -7.35 -32.03
C SER A 5 14.59 -7.82 -31.36
N ARG A 6 15.72 -7.47 -31.98
CA ARG A 6 17.07 -7.84 -31.55
C ARG A 6 17.36 -7.21 -30.17
N TYR A 7 17.44 -8.04 -29.14
CA TYR A 7 17.87 -7.64 -27.81
C TYR A 7 19.31 -7.11 -27.84
N SER A 8 19.51 -5.84 -27.52
CA SER A 8 20.80 -5.36 -27.05
C SER A 8 21.07 -5.98 -25.68
N ILE A 9 22.13 -6.79 -25.61
CA ILE A 9 22.60 -7.43 -24.38
C ILE A 9 23.13 -6.33 -23.45
N VAL A 10 22.41 -6.03 -22.39
CA VAL A 10 22.91 -5.14 -21.32
C VAL A 10 23.59 -6.04 -20.30
N GLN A 11 24.93 -6.02 -20.28
CA GLN A 11 25.70 -6.61 -19.20
C GLN A 11 25.43 -5.81 -17.92
N ASN A 12 25.17 -6.51 -16.79
CA ASN A 12 25.12 -5.95 -15.44
C ASN A 12 23.82 -5.23 -15.00
N THR A 13 22.65 -5.59 -15.55
CA THR A 13 21.36 -5.06 -15.05
C THR A 13 20.99 -5.71 -13.72
N LYS A 14 20.87 -4.91 -12.65
CA LYS A 14 20.39 -5.39 -11.34
C LYS A 14 18.89 -5.70 -11.40
N SER A 15 18.46 -6.73 -10.68
CA SER A 15 17.03 -6.95 -10.41
C SER A 15 16.44 -5.73 -9.69
N PHE A 16 15.17 -5.45 -9.95
CA PHE A 16 14.53 -4.27 -9.39
C PHE A 16 13.02 -4.43 -9.17
N VAL A 17 12.54 -3.73 -8.15
CA VAL A 17 11.10 -3.55 -7.89
C VAL A 17 10.66 -2.20 -8.43
N PHE A 18 9.62 -2.18 -9.25
CA PHE A 18 9.04 -0.94 -9.76
C PHE A 18 7.97 -0.39 -8.81
N LEU A 19 8.10 0.89 -8.47
CA LEU A 19 7.17 1.62 -7.62
C LEU A 19 6.17 2.39 -8.47
N GLY A 20 4.89 2.25 -8.16
CA GLY A 20 3.83 2.92 -8.90
C GLY A 20 3.67 4.40 -8.56
N ASP A 21 4.20 4.85 -7.43
CA ASP A 21 3.90 6.16 -6.86
C ASP A 21 4.69 7.29 -7.50
N TRP A 22 4.09 8.48 -7.47
CA TRP A 22 4.82 9.71 -7.72
C TRP A 22 5.69 10.01 -6.50
N ILE A 23 6.98 9.74 -6.60
CA ILE A 23 7.95 9.97 -5.53
C ILE A 23 8.66 11.31 -5.73
N ASP A 24 8.74 12.10 -4.65
CA ASP A 24 9.63 13.25 -4.53
C ASP A 24 10.71 12.91 -3.50
N ALA A 25 11.88 12.51 -4.01
CA ALA A 25 13.03 12.24 -3.17
C ALA A 25 13.76 13.57 -2.89
N LYS A 26 13.60 14.10 -1.66
CA LYS A 26 14.28 15.33 -1.23
C LYS A 26 15.80 15.20 -1.20
N GLN A 27 16.28 13.96 -1.11
CA GLN A 27 17.71 13.64 -1.18
C GLN A 27 18.08 13.21 -2.59
N LEU A 28 19.33 13.47 -2.96
CA LEU A 28 19.90 12.94 -4.19
C LEU A 28 19.91 11.42 -4.12
N VAL A 29 19.22 10.78 -5.07
CA VAL A 29 19.37 9.35 -5.33
C VAL A 29 20.73 9.10 -6.00
N PRO A 30 21.40 7.96 -5.73
CA PRO A 30 20.81 6.74 -5.18
C PRO A 30 20.83 6.67 -3.64
N LEU A 31 19.76 6.14 -3.06
CA LEU A 31 19.53 6.11 -1.62
C LEU A 31 19.48 4.67 -1.10
N GLN A 32 20.31 4.33 -0.11
CA GLN A 32 20.28 3.03 0.54
C GLN A 32 19.06 2.93 1.47
N LEU A 33 18.15 1.98 1.23
CA LEU A 33 16.97 1.77 2.08
C LEU A 33 17.24 0.73 3.17
N PHE A 34 17.77 -0.44 2.78
CA PHE A 34 18.06 -1.59 3.64
C PHE A 34 19.29 -2.33 3.10
N ASP A 35 19.82 -3.33 3.81
CA ASP A 35 20.86 -4.20 3.26
C ASP A 35 20.44 -4.79 1.90
N HIS A 36 21.23 -4.50 0.87
CA HIS A 36 21.04 -4.92 -0.52
C HIS A 36 19.87 -4.28 -1.29
N TYR A 37 19.18 -3.28 -0.74
CA TYR A 37 18.09 -2.57 -1.43
C TYR A 37 18.37 -1.07 -1.54
N GLN A 38 18.33 -0.55 -2.76
CA GLN A 38 18.68 0.84 -3.05
C GLN A 38 17.58 1.49 -3.90
N LEU A 39 17.01 2.60 -3.42
CA LEU A 39 16.10 3.43 -4.18
C LEU A 39 16.88 4.28 -5.18
N VAL A 40 16.54 4.18 -6.46
CA VAL A 40 17.19 4.93 -7.53
C VAL A 40 16.16 5.44 -8.53
N LYS A 41 16.52 6.49 -9.29
CA LYS A 41 15.82 6.77 -10.55
C LYS A 41 16.11 5.65 -11.53
N ALA A 42 15.09 5.18 -12.24
CA ALA A 42 15.23 4.12 -13.21
C ALA A 42 16.15 4.56 -14.36
N SER A 43 17.09 3.70 -14.73
CA SER A 43 17.88 3.83 -15.96
C SER A 43 17.02 3.68 -17.21
N LYS A 44 17.51 4.12 -18.37
CA LYS A 44 16.82 3.96 -19.66
C LYS A 44 16.40 2.51 -19.92
N VAL A 45 17.29 1.56 -19.63
CA VAL A 45 17.03 0.12 -19.79
C VAL A 45 15.92 -0.36 -18.86
N GLN A 46 15.91 0.09 -17.60
CA GLN A 46 14.83 -0.23 -16.66
C GLN A 46 13.49 0.37 -17.11
N ILE A 47 13.50 1.61 -17.63
CA ILE A 47 12.31 2.27 -18.17
C ILE A 47 11.73 1.50 -19.35
N GLU A 48 12.57 0.99 -20.26
CA GLU A 48 12.12 0.13 -21.36
C GLU A 48 11.40 -1.13 -20.86
N TYR A 49 11.96 -1.82 -19.86
CA TYR A 49 11.31 -2.97 -19.24
C TYR A 49 10.00 -2.61 -18.55
N ILE A 50 9.95 -1.45 -17.89
CA ILE A 50 8.76 -0.95 -17.20
C ILE A 50 7.65 -0.64 -18.21
N LYS A 51 7.95 0.14 -19.25
CA LYS A 51 6.99 0.52 -20.29
C LYS A 51 6.38 -0.70 -20.96
N ARG A 52 7.23 -1.63 -21.41
CA ARG A 52 6.77 -2.89 -22.01
C ARG A 52 5.80 -3.65 -21.11
N GLN A 53 6.07 -3.64 -19.80
CA GLN A 53 5.24 -4.35 -18.83
C GLN A 53 3.92 -3.64 -18.56
N ILE A 54 3.93 -2.32 -18.44
CA ILE A 54 2.72 -1.49 -18.32
C ILE A 54 1.84 -1.69 -19.57
N ASP A 55 2.42 -1.63 -20.77
CA ASP A 55 1.72 -1.81 -22.04
C ASP A 55 1.09 -3.21 -22.14
N TYR A 56 1.82 -4.25 -21.72
CA TYR A 56 1.31 -5.62 -21.66
C TYR A 56 0.11 -5.75 -20.71
N LEU A 57 0.18 -5.11 -19.55
CA LEU A 57 -0.84 -5.22 -18.50
C LEU A 57 -2.13 -4.45 -18.81
N LEU A 58 -2.02 -3.31 -19.49
CA LEU A 58 -3.14 -2.39 -19.69
C LEU A 58 -3.87 -2.61 -21.03
N LEU A 59 -3.53 -3.71 -21.73
CA LEU A 59 -4.24 -4.24 -22.89
C LEU A 59 -4.76 -3.16 -23.86
N ALA A 60 -3.91 -2.27 -24.39
CA ALA A 60 -4.21 -1.28 -25.44
C ALA A 60 -5.47 -0.36 -25.29
N ASN A 61 -6.32 -0.55 -24.28
CA ASN A 61 -7.67 0.00 -24.18
C ASN A 61 -7.84 0.93 -22.98
N VAL A 62 -6.83 1.05 -22.11
CA VAL A 62 -6.76 2.16 -21.14
C VAL A 62 -6.15 3.35 -21.88
N PRO A 63 -6.83 4.51 -21.98
CA PRO A 63 -6.33 5.63 -22.76
C PRO A 63 -4.93 6.05 -22.31
N ASN A 64 -4.01 6.17 -23.27
CA ASN A 64 -2.56 6.35 -23.11
C ASN A 64 -2.12 7.56 -22.26
N ILE A 65 -3.03 8.50 -22.00
CA ILE A 65 -2.78 9.70 -21.19
C ILE A 65 -2.77 9.37 -19.68
N TRP A 66 -3.45 8.30 -19.26
CA TRP A 66 -3.60 7.95 -17.84
C TRP A 66 -2.51 7.02 -17.30
N THR A 67 -1.84 6.31 -18.20
CA THR A 67 -0.74 5.37 -17.91
C THR A 67 0.61 6.08 -17.89
N ASN A 68 0.68 7.29 -18.45
CA ASN A 68 1.90 8.07 -18.60
C ASN A 68 2.19 9.06 -17.45
N LYS A 69 1.66 8.79 -16.26
CA LYS A 69 1.80 9.67 -15.08
C LYS A 69 3.25 9.95 -14.67
N PHE A 70 4.20 9.15 -15.17
CA PHE A 70 5.64 9.28 -14.92
C PHE A 70 6.33 10.26 -15.88
N GLU A 71 5.67 10.67 -16.97
CA GLU A 71 6.25 11.52 -18.02
C GLU A 71 5.42 12.77 -18.31
N ILE A 72 4.40 13.06 -17.50
CA ILE A 72 3.55 14.23 -17.66
C ILE A 72 3.58 15.10 -16.41
N GLU A 73 3.40 16.41 -16.60
CA GLU A 73 3.15 17.36 -15.52
C GLU A 73 1.80 18.07 -15.70
N ARG A 74 1.24 18.52 -14.58
CA ARG A 74 0.00 19.28 -14.52
C ARG A 74 0.30 20.76 -14.53
N VAL A 75 -0.21 21.48 -15.52
CA VAL A 75 -0.13 22.94 -15.56
C VAL A 75 -1.53 23.50 -15.30
N PRO A 76 -1.75 24.20 -14.17
CA PRO A 76 -2.98 24.95 -13.94
C PRO A 76 -3.18 26.00 -15.02
N THR A 77 -4.38 26.08 -15.59
CA THR A 77 -4.75 27.10 -16.59
C THR A 77 -5.99 27.85 -16.12
N SER A 78 -6.29 28.99 -16.75
CA SER A 78 -7.48 29.79 -16.44
C SER A 78 -8.80 29.03 -16.61
N ASN A 79 -8.83 28.02 -17.47
CA ASN A 79 -10.02 27.21 -17.80
C ASN A 79 -9.92 25.76 -17.30
N GLY A 80 -8.99 25.47 -16.38
CA GLY A 80 -8.84 24.16 -15.79
C GLY A 80 -7.39 23.69 -15.73
N VAL A 81 -7.11 22.58 -16.40
CA VAL A 81 -5.86 21.83 -16.23
C VAL A 81 -5.37 21.35 -17.59
N LEU A 82 -4.12 21.68 -17.91
CA LEU A 82 -3.41 21.09 -19.05
C LEU A 82 -2.46 20.00 -18.55
N TYR A 83 -2.43 18.88 -19.26
CA TYR A 83 -1.44 17.83 -19.10
C TYR A 83 -0.42 17.97 -20.21
N GLN A 84 0.85 18.14 -19.85
CA GLN A 84 1.92 18.24 -20.83
C GLN A 84 3.02 17.23 -20.54
N GLY A 85 3.58 16.63 -21.58
CA GLY A 85 4.75 15.77 -21.45
C GLY A 85 5.94 16.56 -20.92
N VAL A 86 6.74 15.94 -20.06
CA VAL A 86 8.00 16.51 -19.58
C VAL A 86 9.19 15.86 -20.27
N PRO A 87 10.33 16.58 -20.40
CA PRO A 87 11.56 16.01 -20.94
C PRO A 87 12.00 14.76 -20.16
N GLU A 88 12.69 13.84 -20.82
CA GLU A 88 13.19 12.57 -20.23
C GLU A 88 13.94 12.76 -18.90
N ALA A 89 14.73 13.84 -18.80
CA ALA A 89 15.46 14.18 -17.57
C ALA A 89 14.55 14.42 -16.34
N LYS A 90 13.28 14.77 -16.58
CA LYS A 90 12.26 15.02 -15.56
C LYS A 90 11.33 13.82 -15.32
N TRP A 91 11.48 12.71 -16.04
CA TRP A 91 10.64 11.53 -15.81
C TRP A 91 10.78 11.00 -14.37
N ASN A 92 9.68 10.46 -13.85
CA ASN A 92 9.52 10.09 -12.44
C ASN A 92 9.45 8.57 -12.23
N TYR A 93 10.27 7.82 -12.96
CA TYR A 93 10.41 6.39 -12.74
C TYR A 93 11.39 6.13 -11.58
N TYR A 94 10.89 5.53 -10.51
CA TYR A 94 11.69 5.10 -9.37
C TYR A 94 11.61 3.59 -9.20
N VAL A 95 12.76 2.98 -8.90
CA VAL A 95 12.89 1.55 -8.66
C VAL A 95 13.70 1.29 -7.40
N ILE A 96 13.48 0.14 -6.78
CA ILE A 96 14.34 -0.38 -5.73
C ILE A 96 15.20 -1.48 -6.34
N GLU A 97 16.47 -1.20 -6.56
CA GLU A 97 17.44 -2.18 -7.05
C GLU A 97 17.86 -3.14 -5.94
N HIS A 98 18.04 -4.41 -6.29
CA HIS A 98 18.59 -5.41 -5.39
C HIS A 98 19.42 -6.49 -6.09
N LYS A 99 20.28 -7.14 -5.31
CA LYS A 99 21.12 -8.26 -5.77
C LYS A 99 20.49 -9.64 -5.52
N ARG A 100 19.33 -9.68 -4.87
CA ARG A 100 18.63 -10.94 -4.58
C ARG A 100 17.93 -11.47 -5.84
N ARG A 101 17.71 -12.79 -5.86
CA ARG A 101 16.92 -13.46 -6.91
C ARG A 101 15.52 -12.88 -6.99
N GLN A 102 14.90 -12.63 -5.84
CA GLN A 102 13.57 -12.05 -5.72
C GLN A 102 13.51 -11.10 -4.51
N ALA A 103 12.68 -10.07 -4.58
CA ALA A 103 12.38 -9.22 -3.44
C ALA A 103 11.56 -9.99 -2.39
N GLY A 104 11.99 -9.94 -1.14
CA GLY A 104 11.30 -10.64 -0.05
C GLY A 104 9.99 -9.96 0.35
N ASN A 105 9.04 -10.73 0.90
CA ASN A 105 7.78 -10.17 1.43
C ASN A 105 8.02 -9.11 2.52
N SER A 106 9.11 -9.19 3.28
CA SER A 106 9.48 -8.17 4.27
C SER A 106 9.72 -6.80 3.65
N LEU A 107 10.22 -6.72 2.40
CA LEU A 107 10.34 -5.46 1.67
C LEU A 107 8.95 -4.90 1.37
N LYS A 108 8.07 -5.72 0.78
CA LYS A 108 6.71 -5.31 0.39
C LYS A 108 5.89 -4.85 1.60
N LEU A 109 6.02 -5.58 2.73
CA LEU A 109 5.42 -5.20 4.00
C LEU A 109 5.98 -3.87 4.50
N ALA A 110 7.30 -3.67 4.51
CA ALA A 110 7.88 -2.42 4.99
C ALA A 110 7.40 -1.21 4.18
N LEU A 111 7.40 -1.33 2.84
CA LEU A 111 6.93 -0.28 1.94
C LEU A 111 5.45 0.08 2.20
N THR A 112 4.60 -0.94 2.36
CA THR A 112 3.15 -0.76 2.53
C THR A 112 2.76 -0.35 3.97
N LEU A 113 3.50 -0.81 4.98
CA LEU A 113 3.23 -0.50 6.39
C LEU A 113 3.80 0.85 6.83
N SER A 114 4.73 1.43 6.06
CA SER A 114 5.25 2.77 6.34
C SER A 114 4.22 3.86 6.11
N SER A 115 4.43 5.04 6.69
CA SER A 115 3.59 6.23 6.41
C SER A 115 3.66 6.68 4.96
N LEU A 116 4.69 6.27 4.22
CA LEU A 116 4.85 6.53 2.79
C LEU A 116 3.87 5.71 1.95
N ASP A 117 3.48 4.51 2.41
CA ASP A 117 2.62 3.54 1.71
C ASP A 117 3.02 3.34 0.24
N LEU A 118 4.30 3.01 0.02
CA LEU A 118 4.84 2.83 -1.32
C LEU A 118 4.29 1.55 -1.95
N THR A 119 3.69 1.69 -3.12
CA THR A 119 3.03 0.62 -3.87
C THR A 119 3.99 -0.01 -4.86
N VAL A 120 4.22 -1.30 -4.64
CA VAL A 120 4.94 -2.17 -5.58
C VAL A 120 3.99 -2.64 -6.66
N LEU A 121 4.33 -2.40 -7.93
CA LEU A 121 3.54 -2.92 -9.07
C LEU A 121 4.04 -4.29 -9.50
N PHE A 122 5.31 -4.36 -9.88
CA PHE A 122 5.93 -5.61 -10.29
C PHE A 122 7.42 -5.58 -10.00
N GLU A 123 8.01 -6.76 -10.04
CA GLU A 123 9.44 -6.96 -9.94
C GLU A 123 9.98 -7.55 -11.23
N VAL A 124 11.11 -6.99 -11.69
CA VAL A 124 11.91 -7.55 -12.77
C VAL A 124 13.17 -8.15 -12.17
N TYR A 125 13.37 -9.44 -12.37
CA TYR A 125 14.54 -10.14 -11.88
C TYR A 125 15.28 -10.86 -12.99
N PHE A 126 16.60 -10.94 -12.84
CA PHE A 126 17.48 -11.58 -13.80
C PHE A 126 18.01 -12.86 -13.17
N ASP A 127 17.72 -14.02 -13.78
CA ASP A 127 18.31 -15.27 -13.32
C ASP A 127 19.80 -15.28 -13.67
N GLN A 128 20.64 -15.61 -12.68
CA GLN A 128 22.09 -15.74 -12.89
C GLN A 128 22.47 -17.15 -13.34
N ASN A 129 21.52 -18.10 -13.31
CA ASN A 129 21.72 -19.45 -13.78
C ASN A 129 21.42 -19.54 -15.28
N ASN A 130 22.43 -19.34 -16.13
CA ASN A 130 22.56 -20.05 -17.40
C ASN A 130 23.95 -19.88 -18.00
N ASP A 131 24.81 -20.85 -17.68
CA ASP A 131 26.21 -20.99 -18.10
C ASP A 131 26.41 -21.26 -19.61
N ILE A 132 25.42 -20.99 -20.48
CA ILE A 132 25.51 -21.34 -21.92
C ILE A 132 24.99 -20.23 -22.86
N SER A 133 24.44 -19.13 -22.34
CA SER A 133 24.13 -17.98 -23.20
C SER A 133 24.23 -16.67 -22.46
N THR A 134 25.01 -15.73 -23.00
CA THR A 134 25.21 -14.34 -22.56
C THR A 134 23.94 -13.47 -22.55
N ARG A 135 22.74 -14.06 -22.52
CA ARG A 135 21.45 -13.37 -22.53
C ARG A 135 20.84 -13.38 -21.13
N HIS A 136 20.90 -12.23 -20.46
CA HIS A 136 20.06 -11.97 -19.29
C HIS A 136 18.61 -11.81 -19.75
N ILE A 137 17.83 -12.89 -19.68
CA ILE A 137 16.38 -12.82 -19.96
C ILE A 137 15.69 -12.28 -18.69
N PRO A 138 15.00 -11.13 -18.76
CA PRO A 138 14.24 -10.63 -17.62
C PRO A 138 13.06 -11.55 -17.35
N ASN A 139 12.89 -11.94 -16.09
CA ASN A 139 11.69 -12.58 -15.60
C ASN A 139 10.87 -11.56 -14.81
N TYR A 140 9.55 -11.72 -14.83
CA TYR A 140 8.62 -10.81 -14.16
C TYR A 140 7.90 -11.56 -13.04
N LEU A 141 8.03 -11.09 -11.81
CA LEU A 141 7.14 -11.50 -10.71
C LEU A 141 6.04 -10.47 -10.59
N MET A 142 4.83 -10.95 -10.85
CA MET A 142 3.68 -10.09 -11.06
C MET A 142 2.65 -10.29 -9.97
N ASP A 143 2.10 -9.17 -9.50
CA ASP A 143 0.74 -9.10 -9.00
C ASP A 143 -0.09 -8.32 -10.02
N GLY A 144 -0.57 -9.03 -11.04
CA GLY A 144 -1.26 -8.43 -12.19
C GLY A 144 -2.54 -7.70 -11.78
N LEU A 145 -3.28 -8.24 -10.82
CA LEU A 145 -4.51 -7.61 -10.31
C LEU A 145 -4.20 -6.35 -9.51
N SER A 146 -3.23 -6.39 -8.60
CA SER A 146 -2.83 -5.19 -7.85
C SER A 146 -2.29 -4.10 -8.78
N THR A 147 -1.49 -4.46 -9.79
CA THR A 147 -0.99 -3.47 -10.75
C THR A 147 -2.11 -2.85 -11.58
N PHE A 148 -3.04 -3.67 -12.08
CA PHE A 148 -4.20 -3.21 -12.83
C PHE A 148 -5.06 -2.28 -11.98
N ASN A 149 -5.44 -2.70 -10.77
CA ASN A 149 -6.28 -1.91 -9.88
C ASN A 149 -5.60 -0.62 -9.44
N TYR A 150 -4.31 -0.66 -9.10
CA TYR A 150 -3.56 0.56 -8.80
C TYR A 150 -3.57 1.53 -9.99
N THR A 151 -3.34 1.03 -11.20
CA THR A 151 -3.35 1.87 -12.40
C THR A 151 -4.73 2.44 -12.65
N TYR A 152 -5.79 1.63 -12.52
CA TYR A 152 -7.17 2.06 -12.66
C TYR A 152 -7.53 3.13 -11.60
N ASP A 153 -7.24 2.88 -10.33
CA ASP A 153 -7.56 3.80 -9.23
C ASP A 153 -6.79 5.12 -9.36
N THR A 154 -5.52 5.06 -9.78
CA THR A 154 -4.69 6.25 -9.98
C THR A 154 -4.83 6.89 -11.35
N SER A 155 -5.60 6.29 -12.27
CA SER A 155 -5.90 6.87 -13.59
C SER A 155 -6.89 8.02 -13.51
N SER A 156 -7.73 8.09 -12.47
CA SER A 156 -8.65 9.21 -12.32
C SER A 156 -7.89 10.49 -11.97
N PRO A 157 -8.08 11.61 -12.72
CA PRO A 157 -7.51 12.92 -12.37
C PRO A 157 -7.75 13.31 -10.92
N PHE A 158 -8.94 12.95 -10.40
CA PHE A 158 -9.36 13.29 -9.06
C PHE A 158 -8.52 12.58 -8.00
N TYR A 159 -8.13 11.33 -8.26
CA TYR A 159 -7.39 10.49 -7.33
C TYR A 159 -5.89 10.75 -7.37
N PHE A 160 -5.32 10.88 -8.57
CA PHE A 160 -3.89 11.10 -8.78
C PHE A 160 -3.36 12.34 -8.05
N TYR A 161 -4.11 13.44 -8.03
CA TYR A 161 -3.66 14.70 -7.41
C TYR A 161 -4.06 14.88 -5.94
N GLN A 162 -4.99 14.10 -5.39
CA GLN A 162 -5.28 14.14 -3.95
C GLN A 162 -4.14 13.55 -3.11
N GLN A 163 -3.41 12.57 -3.65
CA GLN A 163 -2.31 11.91 -2.93
C GLN A 163 -1.02 12.73 -2.93
N GLY A 164 -0.82 13.59 -3.94
CA GLY A 164 0.42 14.35 -4.12
C GLY A 164 1.67 13.45 -4.27
N PRO A 165 2.87 14.04 -4.41
CA PRO A 165 4.08 13.24 -4.37
C PRO A 165 4.30 12.65 -2.97
N LYS A 166 4.68 11.38 -2.92
CA LYS A 166 5.20 10.73 -1.72
C LYS A 166 6.60 11.27 -1.45
N ILE A 167 6.70 12.13 -0.44
CA ILE A 167 7.97 12.76 -0.05
C ILE A 167 8.81 11.74 0.71
N ILE A 168 9.98 11.41 0.19
CA ILE A 168 10.95 10.55 0.88
C ILE A 168 12.04 11.44 1.48
N ASP A 169 12.08 11.49 2.81
CA ASP A 169 13.08 12.19 3.61
C ASP A 169 13.72 11.26 4.66
N ASN A 170 14.64 11.79 5.49
CA ASN A 170 15.34 11.00 6.52
C ASN A 170 14.37 10.28 7.45
N LYS A 171 13.28 10.93 7.87
CA LYS A 171 12.30 10.34 8.78
C LYS A 171 11.59 9.16 8.12
N GLY A 172 11.19 9.32 6.85
CA GLY A 172 10.57 8.23 6.08
C GLY A 172 11.51 7.03 5.90
N ILE A 173 12.81 7.28 5.72
CA ILE A 173 13.84 6.22 5.57
C ILE A 173 14.06 5.49 6.89
N GLU A 174 14.18 6.23 8.00
CA GLU A 174 14.31 5.67 9.34
C GLU A 174 13.08 4.81 9.69
N GLU A 175 11.87 5.29 9.40
CA GLU A 175 10.63 4.52 9.57
C GLU A 175 10.65 3.25 8.73
N LEU A 176 10.96 3.35 7.43
CA LEU A 176 11.06 2.19 6.55
C LEU A 176 12.04 1.15 7.11
N ASN A 177 13.25 1.57 7.50
CA ASN A 177 14.27 0.67 8.02
C ASN A 177 13.80 0.01 9.32
N PHE A 178 13.22 0.78 10.24
CA PHE A 178 12.64 0.24 11.46
C PHE A 178 11.60 -0.85 11.17
N ILE A 179 10.66 -0.59 10.27
CA ILE A 179 9.61 -1.56 9.91
C ILE A 179 10.21 -2.79 9.25
N TYR A 180 11.13 -2.61 8.30
CA TYR A 180 11.81 -3.73 7.63
C TYR A 180 12.53 -4.64 8.64
N GLN A 181 13.26 -4.04 9.59
CA GLN A 181 13.92 -4.77 10.67
C GLN A 181 12.90 -5.54 11.53
N LYS A 182 11.74 -4.95 11.83
CA LYS A 182 10.66 -5.67 12.54
C LYS A 182 10.12 -6.84 11.71
N CYS A 183 9.91 -6.66 10.41
CA CYS A 183 9.43 -7.73 9.54
C CYS A 183 10.42 -8.90 9.41
N ILE A 184 11.72 -8.66 9.27
CA ILE A 184 12.71 -9.75 9.14
C ILE A 184 12.98 -10.47 10.47
N ASN A 185 12.88 -9.76 11.59
CA ASN A 185 13.13 -10.33 12.93
C ASN A 185 11.87 -10.91 13.58
N PHE A 186 10.72 -10.81 12.92
CA PHE A 186 9.47 -11.38 13.41
C PHE A 186 9.54 -12.91 13.38
N LYS A 187 9.84 -13.49 14.54
CA LYS A 187 9.99 -14.95 14.68
C LYS A 187 8.62 -15.62 14.62
N HIS A 188 8.48 -16.56 13.69
CA HIS A 188 7.31 -17.42 13.62
C HIS A 188 7.11 -18.15 14.95
N LYS A 189 5.96 -17.94 15.59
CA LYS A 189 5.48 -18.70 16.74
C LYS A 189 4.01 -19.01 16.52
N PRO A 190 3.52 -20.23 16.84
CA PRO A 190 2.11 -20.58 16.68
C PRO A 190 1.13 -19.57 17.33
N ALA A 191 1.53 -19.00 18.47
CA ALA A 191 0.75 -17.97 19.17
C ALA A 191 0.55 -16.67 18.36
N PHE A 192 1.32 -16.46 17.29
CA PHE A 192 1.30 -15.26 16.44
C PHE A 192 0.85 -15.55 15.00
N ASP A 193 0.33 -16.75 14.71
CA ASP A 193 -0.08 -17.14 13.35
C ASP A 193 -1.15 -16.20 12.78
N PHE A 194 -2.05 -15.70 13.62
CA PHE A 194 -3.07 -14.73 13.21
C PHE A 194 -2.47 -13.38 12.79
N ILE A 195 -1.33 -12.96 13.37
CA ILE A 195 -0.61 -11.74 12.97
C ILE A 195 0.03 -11.95 11.60
N GLN A 196 0.65 -13.11 11.38
CA GLN A 196 1.24 -13.43 10.07
C GLN A 196 0.19 -13.49 8.97
N LYS A 197 -0.94 -14.14 9.25
CA LYS A 197 -2.08 -14.14 8.34
C LYS A 197 -2.55 -12.72 8.06
N ALA A 198 -2.73 -11.90 9.08
CA ALA A 198 -3.16 -10.52 8.93
C ALA A 198 -2.21 -9.66 8.08
N LEU A 199 -0.89 -9.83 8.24
CA LEU A 199 0.13 -9.18 7.41
C LEU A 199 0.06 -9.62 5.94
N LYS A 200 -0.14 -10.93 5.71
CA LYS A 200 -0.34 -11.46 4.36
C LYS A 200 -1.62 -10.90 3.72
N ASP A 201 -2.75 -11.00 4.43
CA ASP A 201 -4.04 -10.48 3.97
C ASP A 201 -3.93 -8.98 3.65
N PHE A 202 -3.21 -8.20 4.47
CA PHE A 202 -3.00 -6.76 4.26
C PHE A 202 -2.28 -6.43 2.95
N LEU A 203 -1.28 -7.23 2.55
CA LEU A 203 -0.67 -7.10 1.22
C LEU A 203 -1.68 -7.44 0.12
N GLU A 204 -2.46 -8.50 0.30
CA GLU A 204 -3.44 -8.95 -0.69
C GLU A 204 -4.59 -7.96 -0.88
N VAL A 205 -4.92 -7.11 0.10
CA VAL A 205 -5.93 -6.05 -0.05
C VAL A 205 -5.58 -5.07 -1.19
N LYS A 206 -4.30 -4.93 -1.55
CA LYS A 206 -3.88 -4.10 -2.70
C LYS A 206 -4.43 -4.63 -4.04
N SER A 207 -4.82 -5.90 -4.10
CA SER A 207 -5.46 -6.50 -5.28
C SER A 207 -6.93 -6.11 -5.43
N ILE A 208 -7.49 -5.32 -4.52
CA ILE A 208 -8.85 -4.79 -4.58
C ILE A 208 -8.78 -3.30 -4.90
N SER A 209 -9.58 -2.84 -5.87
CA SER A 209 -9.69 -1.42 -6.23
C SER A 209 -10.21 -0.57 -5.06
N ASP A 210 -9.66 0.64 -4.90
CA ASP A 210 -10.15 1.68 -3.98
C ASP A 210 -11.60 2.09 -4.29
N SER A 211 -12.03 1.89 -5.54
CA SER A 211 -13.40 2.11 -5.98
C SER A 211 -14.37 1.00 -5.50
N SER A 212 -13.87 -0.11 -4.96
CA SER A 212 -14.68 -1.20 -4.40
C SER A 212 -14.92 -1.05 -2.89
N ALA A 213 -16.19 -1.12 -2.46
CA ALA A 213 -16.54 -1.15 -1.04
C ALA A 213 -16.01 -2.41 -0.33
N PHE A 214 -15.71 -3.49 -1.07
CA PHE A 214 -15.11 -4.70 -0.51
C PHE A 214 -13.72 -4.44 0.08
N LYS A 215 -12.98 -3.45 -0.40
CA LYS A 215 -11.67 -3.08 0.18
C LYS A 215 -11.80 -2.65 1.63
N ILE A 216 -12.85 -1.89 1.94
CA ILE A 216 -13.18 -1.48 3.31
C ILE A 216 -13.51 -2.70 4.17
N LEU A 217 -14.33 -3.63 3.65
CA LEU A 217 -14.63 -4.88 4.36
C LEU A 217 -13.37 -5.69 4.65
N SER A 218 -12.44 -5.80 3.70
CA SER A 218 -11.18 -6.53 3.89
C SER A 218 -10.35 -5.94 5.04
N TYR A 219 -10.24 -4.61 5.15
CA TYR A 219 -9.54 -4.00 6.28
C TYR A 219 -10.25 -4.25 7.61
N PHE A 220 -11.58 -4.22 7.66
CA PHE A 220 -12.32 -4.63 8.87
C PHE A 220 -12.07 -6.09 9.24
N SER A 221 -12.07 -7.00 8.26
CA SER A 221 -11.77 -8.41 8.50
C SER A 221 -10.37 -8.62 9.07
N ILE A 222 -9.38 -7.84 8.64
CA ILE A 222 -8.02 -7.86 9.22
C ILE A 222 -8.03 -7.34 10.66
N LEU A 223 -8.70 -6.21 10.94
CA LEU A 223 -8.83 -5.67 12.29
C LEU A 223 -9.53 -6.67 13.23
N GLU A 224 -10.61 -7.30 12.77
CA GLU A 224 -11.33 -8.34 13.50
C GLU A 224 -10.44 -9.56 13.75
N LEU A 225 -9.70 -10.03 12.75
CA LEU A 225 -8.73 -11.12 12.86
C LEU A 225 -7.65 -10.82 13.91
N VAL A 226 -7.17 -9.58 13.99
CA VAL A 226 -6.10 -9.22 14.92
C VAL A 226 -6.62 -8.99 16.33
N LEU A 227 -7.80 -8.37 16.48
CA LEU A 227 -8.20 -7.77 17.76
C LEU A 227 -9.41 -8.41 18.42
N THR A 228 -10.16 -9.25 17.73
CA THR A 228 -11.39 -9.84 18.30
C THR A 228 -11.27 -11.34 18.50
N THR A 229 -11.96 -11.88 19.49
CA THR A 229 -12.13 -13.33 19.66
C THR A 229 -13.50 -13.76 19.17
N ASN A 230 -13.57 -14.99 18.67
CA ASN A 230 -14.79 -15.54 18.10
C ASN A 230 -15.83 -15.75 19.21
N GLN A 231 -17.03 -15.20 19.03
CA GLN A 231 -18.08 -15.06 20.06
C GLN A 231 -18.56 -16.40 20.65
N ASN A 232 -18.38 -17.50 19.92
CA ASN A 232 -18.84 -18.84 20.32
C ASN A 232 -18.05 -19.47 21.48
N ARG A 233 -17.04 -18.80 22.03
CA ARG A 233 -16.19 -19.33 23.12
C ARG A 233 -16.33 -18.60 24.45
N THR A 234 -17.16 -17.57 24.55
CA THR A 234 -17.29 -16.74 25.77
C THR A 234 -18.74 -16.73 26.27
N PRO A 235 -19.04 -17.30 27.45
CA PRO A 235 -20.35 -17.17 28.06
C PRO A 235 -20.66 -15.67 28.30
N GLY A 236 -21.72 -15.13 27.68
CA GLY A 236 -22.08 -13.70 27.74
C GLY A 236 -21.61 -12.82 26.58
N GLY A 237 -21.08 -13.42 25.50
CA GLY A 237 -20.73 -12.85 24.18
C GLY A 237 -20.73 -11.33 24.02
N VAL A 238 -19.57 -10.70 24.19
CA VAL A 238 -19.35 -9.28 23.87
C VAL A 238 -19.34 -9.08 22.34
N SER A 239 -20.13 -8.11 21.84
CA SER A 239 -20.20 -7.81 20.40
C SER A 239 -18.84 -7.40 19.82
N LEU A 240 -18.61 -7.66 18.52
CA LEU A 240 -17.36 -7.25 17.84
C LEU A 240 -17.11 -5.74 17.97
N THR A 241 -18.18 -4.95 17.82
CA THR A 241 -18.14 -3.50 18.00
C THR A 241 -17.60 -3.13 19.39
N HIS A 242 -18.14 -3.72 20.46
CA HIS A 242 -17.69 -3.42 21.81
C HIS A 242 -16.24 -3.84 22.07
N GLN A 243 -15.81 -5.00 21.56
CA GLN A 243 -14.41 -5.44 21.66
C GLN A 243 -13.47 -4.41 20.99
N LEU A 244 -13.82 -3.92 19.81
CA LEU A 244 -12.99 -2.94 19.10
C LEU A 244 -13.02 -1.56 19.76
N GLN A 245 -14.17 -1.08 20.22
CA GLN A 245 -14.28 0.20 20.94
C GLN A 245 -13.25 0.30 22.08
N LYS A 246 -13.20 -0.73 22.94
CA LYS A 246 -12.28 -0.76 24.09
C LYS A 246 -10.82 -0.89 23.66
N LYS A 247 -10.51 -1.78 22.72
CA LYS A 247 -9.13 -2.05 22.30
C LYS A 247 -8.52 -0.90 21.49
N MET A 248 -9.33 -0.22 20.66
CA MET A 248 -8.87 0.90 19.82
C MET A 248 -8.34 2.06 20.63
N SER A 249 -9.07 2.47 21.68
CA SER A 249 -8.63 3.55 22.56
C SER A 249 -7.28 3.24 23.23
N LEU A 250 -7.10 2.00 23.71
CA LEU A 250 -5.85 1.55 24.32
C LEU A 250 -4.69 1.50 23.33
N LEU A 251 -4.92 0.96 22.14
CA LEU A 251 -3.91 0.89 21.08
C LEU A 251 -3.49 2.26 20.58
N ASN A 252 -4.44 3.20 20.47
CA ASN A 252 -4.12 4.55 20.02
C ASN A 252 -3.14 5.26 20.96
N ASN A 253 -3.18 4.96 22.26
CA ASN A 253 -2.24 5.47 23.25
C ASN A 253 -0.87 4.77 23.21
N ARG A 254 -0.77 3.61 22.54
CA ARG A 254 0.48 2.85 22.36
C ARG A 254 1.20 3.19 21.05
N PHE A 255 0.48 3.69 20.05
CA PHE A 255 1.10 4.08 18.79
C PHE A 255 2.14 5.19 19.00
N SER A 256 3.27 5.09 18.31
CA SER A 256 4.30 6.14 18.30
C SER A 256 3.75 7.49 17.85
N GLU A 257 2.80 7.45 16.91
CA GLU A 257 2.01 8.58 16.46
C GLU A 257 0.53 8.22 16.56
N PRO A 258 -0.20 8.70 17.59
CA PRO A 258 -1.63 8.48 17.74
C PRO A 258 -2.43 8.99 16.55
N ILE A 259 -3.51 8.30 16.21
CA ILE A 259 -4.47 8.74 15.18
C ILE A 259 -5.34 9.84 15.77
N ASP A 260 -5.31 10.99 15.12
CA ASP A 260 -6.24 12.09 15.35
C ASP A 260 -7.42 11.98 14.37
N PHE A 261 -8.40 11.14 14.73
CA PHE A 261 -9.60 10.96 13.91
C PHE A 261 -10.47 12.22 13.88
N GLN A 262 -10.37 13.08 14.89
CA GLN A 262 -11.13 14.32 14.96
C GLN A 262 -10.65 15.28 13.87
N LYS A 263 -9.33 15.39 13.67
CA LYS A 263 -8.74 16.09 12.53
C LYS A 263 -9.08 15.42 11.20
N HIS A 264 -9.00 14.09 11.12
CA HIS A 264 -9.27 13.36 9.86
C HIS A 264 -10.69 13.58 9.34
N PHE A 265 -11.69 13.41 10.21
CA PHE A 265 -13.11 13.54 9.87
C PHE A 265 -13.67 14.95 10.13
N LYS A 266 -12.86 15.88 10.65
CA LYS A 266 -13.28 17.23 11.08
C LYS A 266 -14.47 17.18 12.03
N THR A 267 -14.36 16.37 13.08
CA THR A 267 -15.42 16.17 14.08
C THR A 267 -15.14 17.01 15.34
N PRO A 268 -16.17 17.35 16.14
CA PRO A 268 -15.98 18.04 17.40
C PRO A 268 -15.20 17.19 18.41
N ASN A 269 -14.49 17.84 19.33
CA ASN A 269 -13.69 17.19 20.39
C ASN A 269 -14.50 16.30 21.34
N THR A 270 -15.83 16.40 21.32
CA THR A 270 -16.76 15.58 22.11
C THR A 270 -16.95 14.17 21.56
N VAL A 271 -16.51 13.89 20.33
CA VAL A 271 -16.57 12.57 19.72
C VAL A 271 -15.40 11.73 20.22
N ASN A 272 -15.69 10.56 20.78
CA ASN A 272 -14.71 9.60 21.27
C ASN A 272 -14.57 8.37 20.34
N TRP A 273 -13.62 7.49 20.66
CA TRP A 273 -13.40 6.23 19.93
C TRP A 273 -14.65 5.35 19.91
N ASP A 274 -15.42 5.28 21.00
CA ASP A 274 -16.60 4.44 21.08
C ASP A 274 -17.63 4.82 19.98
N LYS A 275 -17.95 6.12 19.88
CA LYS A 275 -18.86 6.64 18.86
C LYS A 275 -18.32 6.51 17.44
N LEU A 276 -17.01 6.70 17.24
CA LEU A 276 -16.39 6.53 15.92
C LEU A 276 -16.50 5.08 15.44
N ILE A 277 -16.14 4.12 16.29
CA ILE A 277 -16.16 2.70 15.94
C ILE A 277 -17.59 2.23 15.70
N GLU A 278 -18.58 2.72 16.46
CA GLU A 278 -20.00 2.47 16.20
C GLU A 278 -20.38 2.88 14.76
N LYS A 279 -20.05 4.10 14.34
CA LYS A 279 -20.36 4.61 12.99
C LYS A 279 -19.61 3.87 11.88
N LEU A 280 -18.35 3.52 12.12
CA LEU A 280 -17.56 2.70 11.21
C LEU A 280 -18.18 1.30 11.03
N TYR A 281 -18.71 0.71 12.11
CA TYR A 281 -19.40 -0.58 12.06
C TYR A 281 -20.78 -0.52 11.40
N ASP A 282 -21.54 0.56 11.63
CA ASP A 282 -22.76 0.84 10.89
C ASP A 282 -22.48 0.82 9.38
N TYR A 283 -21.43 1.52 8.94
CA TYR A 283 -21.08 1.57 7.52
C TYR A 283 -20.59 0.21 6.98
N ARG A 284 -19.74 -0.50 7.72
CA ARG A 284 -19.32 -1.89 7.40
C ARG A 284 -20.53 -2.79 7.23
N SER A 285 -21.49 -2.72 8.15
CA SER A 285 -22.75 -3.48 8.09
C SER A 285 -23.56 -3.11 6.86
N SER A 286 -23.65 -1.81 6.53
CA SER A 286 -24.35 -1.36 5.34
C SER A 286 -23.78 -1.95 4.05
N ILE A 287 -22.44 -2.01 3.92
CA ILE A 287 -21.78 -2.65 2.78
C ILE A 287 -22.11 -4.14 2.73
N ALA A 288 -21.99 -4.85 3.87
CA ALA A 288 -22.20 -6.30 3.93
C ALA A 288 -23.64 -6.71 3.57
N HIS A 289 -24.63 -5.89 3.89
CA HIS A 289 -26.04 -6.14 3.56
C HIS A 289 -26.50 -5.50 2.25
N GLY A 290 -25.61 -4.81 1.52
CA GLY A 290 -25.95 -4.14 0.26
C GLY A 290 -26.89 -2.93 0.44
N THR A 291 -26.98 -2.37 1.64
CA THR A 291 -27.79 -1.17 1.91
C THR A 291 -27.05 0.08 1.50
N GLN A 292 -27.76 1.07 0.97
CA GLN A 292 -27.18 2.37 0.64
C GLN A 292 -26.76 3.10 1.92
N ALA A 293 -25.48 3.45 2.00
CA ALA A 293 -24.94 4.20 3.12
C ALA A 293 -25.37 5.68 3.05
N ASP A 294 -25.90 6.21 4.15
CA ASP A 294 -26.34 7.59 4.26
C ASP A 294 -25.30 8.46 4.98
N PHE A 295 -24.40 9.06 4.19
CA PHE A 295 -23.42 10.05 4.66
C PHE A 295 -24.00 11.45 4.84
N SER A 296 -25.29 11.68 4.54
CA SER A 296 -25.93 12.98 4.75
C SER A 296 -26.51 13.12 6.16
N ASP A 297 -26.93 12.00 6.77
CA ASP A 297 -27.48 11.98 8.12
C ASP A 297 -26.75 10.98 9.03
N LYS A 298 -27.13 9.68 9.00
CA LYS A 298 -26.69 8.66 9.98
C LYS A 298 -25.16 8.53 10.06
N LEU A 299 -24.46 8.63 8.93
CA LEU A 299 -23.00 8.51 8.79
C LEU A 299 -22.32 9.86 8.45
N SER A 300 -23.00 10.99 8.63
CA SER A 300 -22.47 12.34 8.34
C SER A 300 -21.13 12.66 8.98
N MET A 301 -20.85 12.05 10.14
CA MET A 301 -19.56 12.12 10.81
C MET A 301 -18.41 11.59 9.94
N LEU A 302 -18.65 10.55 9.14
CA LEU A 302 -17.63 9.87 8.34
C LEU A 302 -17.34 10.57 7.00
N LYS A 303 -18.15 11.58 6.65
CA LYS A 303 -18.08 12.40 5.42
C LYS A 303 -18.38 11.63 4.14
N ASP A 304 -17.54 10.67 3.77
CA ASP A 304 -17.69 9.89 2.55
C ASP A 304 -16.90 8.58 2.62
N ARG A 305 -17.16 7.70 1.65
CA ARG A 305 -16.51 6.39 1.53
C ARG A 305 -14.99 6.44 1.39
N TYR A 306 -14.42 7.46 0.75
CA TYR A 306 -12.98 7.55 0.51
C TYR A 306 -12.27 7.98 1.80
N LYS A 307 -12.85 8.92 2.55
CA LYS A 307 -12.38 9.28 3.90
C LYS A 307 -12.42 8.09 4.85
N VAL A 308 -13.44 7.24 4.76
CA VAL A 308 -13.47 6.00 5.53
C VAL A 308 -12.39 5.01 5.07
N LEU A 309 -12.22 4.80 3.76
CA LEU A 309 -11.19 3.92 3.23
C LEU A 309 -9.79 4.35 3.70
N ASP A 310 -9.45 5.63 3.55
CA ASP A 310 -8.19 6.21 4.02
C ASP A 310 -7.98 5.98 5.51
N PHE A 311 -9.02 6.22 6.32
CA PHE A 311 -8.96 6.07 7.76
C PHE A 311 -8.75 4.61 8.18
N VAL A 312 -9.57 3.69 7.66
CA VAL A 312 -9.54 2.29 8.09
C VAL A 312 -8.25 1.62 7.60
N LYS A 313 -7.72 2.03 6.44
CA LYS A 313 -6.40 1.64 5.97
C LYS A 313 -5.29 2.09 6.93
N GLU A 314 -5.28 3.37 7.33
CA GLU A 314 -4.30 3.90 8.29
C GLU A 314 -4.41 3.23 9.66
N LEU A 315 -5.63 2.99 10.13
CA LEU A 315 -5.90 2.28 11.36
C LEU A 315 -5.34 0.85 11.31
N CYS A 316 -5.63 0.12 10.23
CA CYS A 316 -5.12 -1.22 10.01
C CYS A 316 -3.58 -1.25 9.95
N ARG A 317 -2.98 -0.29 9.23
CA ARG A 317 -1.52 -0.12 9.15
C ARG A 317 -0.89 0.04 10.54
N LYS A 318 -1.40 0.95 11.36
CA LYS A 318 -0.86 1.18 12.72
C LYS A 318 -1.08 -0.01 13.65
N VAL A 319 -2.24 -0.67 13.57
CA VAL A 319 -2.50 -1.89 14.36
C VAL A 319 -1.54 -3.02 13.98
N LEU A 320 -1.31 -3.25 12.69
CA LEU A 320 -0.37 -4.29 12.23
C LEU A 320 1.08 -3.95 12.56
N LEU A 321 1.48 -2.68 12.44
CA LEU A 321 2.79 -2.24 12.89
C LEU A 321 2.95 -2.47 14.40
N GLN A 322 1.95 -2.12 15.20
CA GLN A 322 1.95 -2.40 16.63
C GLN A 322 2.03 -3.91 16.93
N ALA A 323 1.41 -4.75 16.12
CA ALA A 323 1.50 -6.22 16.22
C ALA A 323 2.89 -6.77 15.90
N LEU A 324 3.66 -6.10 15.05
CA LEU A 324 5.08 -6.41 14.82
C LEU A 324 5.98 -5.93 15.95
N ILE A 325 5.66 -4.79 16.59
CA ILE A 325 6.45 -4.21 17.68
C ILE A 325 6.21 -4.97 18.99
N GLU A 326 4.96 -5.20 19.35
CA GLU A 326 4.53 -5.84 20.61
C GLU A 326 3.55 -7.00 20.33
N PRO A 327 3.98 -8.11 19.71
CA PRO A 327 3.09 -9.20 19.33
C PRO A 327 2.39 -9.86 20.52
N GLN A 328 3.06 -9.96 21.67
CA GLN A 328 2.46 -10.52 22.88
C GLN A 328 1.31 -9.66 23.39
N LEU A 329 1.48 -8.32 23.41
CA LEU A 329 0.43 -7.39 23.80
C LEU A 329 -0.81 -7.57 22.91
N ILE A 330 -0.62 -7.72 21.60
CA ILE A 330 -1.74 -7.95 20.68
C ILE A 330 -2.41 -9.31 20.93
N THR A 331 -1.63 -10.36 21.19
CA THR A 331 -2.17 -11.67 21.57
C THR A 331 -3.00 -11.60 22.85
N ASP A 332 -2.50 -10.90 23.87
CA ASP A 332 -3.19 -10.73 25.15
C ASP A 332 -4.46 -9.89 24.97
N LEU A 333 -4.36 -8.75 24.27
CA LEU A 333 -5.50 -7.90 23.94
C LEU A 333 -6.57 -8.65 23.16
N LYS A 334 -6.19 -9.56 22.26
CA LYS A 334 -7.15 -10.39 21.52
C LYS A 334 -7.96 -11.29 22.47
N GLN A 335 -7.34 -11.81 23.53
CA GLN A 335 -7.96 -12.70 24.52
C GLN A 335 -8.84 -11.98 25.57
N CYS A 336 -8.59 -10.70 25.82
CA CYS A 336 -9.48 -9.83 26.60
C CYS A 336 -10.78 -9.52 25.84
#